data_AF-J9G0R8-F1
#
_entry.id   AF-J9G0R8-F1
#
_cell.length_a   1.000
_cell.length_b   1.000
_cell.length_c   1.000
_cell.angle_alpha   90.00
_cell.angle_beta   90.00
_cell.angle_gamma   90.00
#
_symmetry.space_group_name_H-M   'P 1'
#
loop_
_entity.id
_entity.type
_entity.pdbx_description
1 polymer ?
#
loop_
_entity_poly.entity_id
_entity_poly.type
_entity_poly.pdbx_seq_one_letter_code
_entity_poly.pdbx_strand_id
1 'polypeptide(L)'
;GEVELEQLSDFSSLIGSLGAIPMVLTVEEHDFITAGVSHLPHIIASALVNLVSMLDNQAEYMKTIAAGGFRDITRIASSSPLMWQQICMENRENISNVLDDYIRLLIQIRYFIDNGKDQQLYQFFSNSRDYRDSIDVTHNGLLSKSHVLYLDIADEAGKIATIATILAMEQISIKNIGIIHNREFEQGVLKIEFYDSESLEQGKALLEKRNYIIYEP
;
A
#
# COMPACT_ATOMS: atom_id res chain seq x y z
N GLY A 1 5.63 -28.09 10.01
CA GLY A 1 6.29 -28.96 10.98
C GLY A 1 5.51 -28.92 12.27
N GLU A 2 5.56 -29.98 13.08
CA GLU A 2 4.96 -29.96 14.41
C GLU A 2 5.92 -29.18 15.34
N VAL A 3 5.45 -28.06 15.87
CA VAL A 3 6.16 -27.23 16.85
C VAL A 3 5.31 -27.21 18.10
N GLU A 4 5.94 -27.39 19.27
CA GLU A 4 5.24 -27.36 20.55
C GLU A 4 4.60 -25.98 20.77
N LEU A 5 3.35 -25.97 21.26
CA LEU A 5 2.58 -24.75 21.46
C LEU A 5 3.30 -23.75 22.38
N GLU A 6 4.03 -24.26 23.37
CA GLU A 6 4.82 -23.44 24.29
C GLU A 6 5.92 -22.66 23.55
N GLN A 7 6.68 -23.33 22.68
CA GLN A 7 7.74 -22.70 21.89
C GLN A 7 7.19 -21.65 20.93
N LEU A 8 6.05 -21.95 20.28
CA LEU A 8 5.38 -21.01 19.40
C LEU A 8 4.88 -19.78 20.17
N SER A 9 4.32 -19.99 21.35
CA SER A 9 3.82 -18.92 22.24
C SER A 9 4.95 -18.01 22.70
N ASP A 10 6.06 -18.59 23.19
CA ASP A 10 7.22 -17.84 23.67
C ASP A 10 7.84 -17.01 22.55
N PHE A 11 8.00 -17.59 21.37
CA PHE A 11 8.51 -16.87 20.21
C PHE A 11 7.56 -15.75 19.76
N SER A 12 6.25 -16.02 19.72
CA SER A 12 5.24 -15.01 19.38
C SER A 12 5.25 -13.85 20.38
N SER A 13 5.41 -14.14 21.67
CA SER A 13 5.53 -13.13 22.73
C SER A 13 6.80 -12.29 22.58
N LEU A 14 7.94 -12.93 22.28
CA LEU A 14 9.18 -12.23 21.98
C LEU A 14 9.03 -11.28 20.79
N ILE A 15 8.50 -11.76 19.66
CA ILE A 15 8.25 -10.94 18.47
C ILE A 15 7.27 -9.80 18.77
N GLY A 16 6.20 -10.08 19.53
CA GLY A 16 5.24 -9.08 19.99
C GLY A 16 5.88 -8.00 20.87
N SER A 17 6.83 -8.36 21.72
CA SER A 17 7.56 -7.41 22.58
C SER A 17 8.43 -6.41 21.80
N LEU A 18 8.76 -6.73 20.53
CA LEU A 18 9.45 -5.84 19.61
C LEU A 18 8.48 -4.87 18.89
N GLY A 19 7.18 -4.94 19.16
CA GLY A 19 6.15 -4.12 18.52
C GLY A 19 5.64 -4.67 17.19
N ALA A 20 6.06 -5.88 16.80
CA ALA A 20 5.54 -6.56 15.62
C ALA A 20 4.21 -7.28 15.93
N ILE A 21 3.42 -7.55 14.90
CA ILE A 21 2.20 -8.37 15.00
C ILE A 21 2.54 -9.75 14.43
N PRO A 22 2.82 -10.77 15.27
CA PRO A 22 3.17 -12.09 14.78
C PRO A 22 1.97 -12.73 14.09
N MET A 23 2.21 -13.37 12.95
CA MET A 23 1.24 -14.18 12.23
C MET A 23 1.80 -15.60 12.12
N VAL A 24 0.99 -16.59 12.51
CA VAL A 24 1.36 -18.00 12.42
C VAL A 24 0.78 -18.55 11.12
N LEU A 25 1.66 -19.00 10.23
CA LEU A 25 1.33 -19.56 8.92
C LEU A 25 2.05 -20.90 8.73
N THR A 26 1.53 -21.73 7.84
CA THR A 26 2.34 -22.83 7.30
C THR A 26 3.42 -22.28 6.35
N VAL A 27 4.42 -23.11 6.04
CA VAL A 27 5.47 -22.72 5.09
C VAL A 27 4.87 -22.52 3.70
N GLU A 28 3.94 -23.38 3.32
CA GLU A 28 3.27 -23.34 2.03
C GLU A 28 2.41 -22.07 1.87
N GLU A 29 1.68 -21.68 2.91
CA GLU A 29 0.89 -20.44 2.93
C GLU A 29 1.81 -19.22 2.81
N HIS A 30 2.87 -19.17 3.63
CA HIS A 30 3.84 -18.06 3.61
C HIS A 30 4.46 -17.89 2.22
N ASP A 31 4.94 -18.98 1.62
CA ASP A 31 5.64 -18.93 0.34
C ASP A 31 4.72 -18.55 -0.81
N PHE A 32 3.47 -19.03 -0.82
CA PHE A 32 2.49 -18.61 -1.81
C PHE A 32 2.10 -17.13 -1.65
N ILE A 33 1.81 -16.69 -0.42
CA ILE A 33 1.46 -15.30 -0.13
C ILE A 33 2.60 -14.37 -0.56
N THR A 34 3.83 -14.63 -0.12
CA THR A 34 5.01 -13.81 -0.44
C THR A 34 5.36 -13.85 -1.92
N ALA A 35 5.12 -14.98 -2.62
CA ALA A 35 5.26 -15.02 -4.07
C ALA A 35 4.38 -13.97 -4.76
N GLY A 36 3.10 -13.87 -4.37
CA GLY A 36 2.15 -12.92 -4.94
C GLY A 36 2.38 -11.46 -4.52
N VAL A 37 2.56 -11.20 -3.22
CA VAL A 37 2.56 -9.81 -2.69
C VAL A 37 3.95 -9.20 -2.52
N SER A 38 5.02 -9.97 -2.70
CA SER A 38 6.41 -9.50 -2.54
C SER A 38 7.31 -9.87 -3.72
N HIS A 39 7.42 -11.16 -4.07
CA HIS A 39 8.40 -11.63 -5.04
C HIS A 39 8.04 -11.22 -6.47
N LEU A 40 6.80 -11.47 -6.89
CA LEU A 40 6.31 -11.09 -8.21
C LEU A 40 6.41 -9.56 -8.45
N PRO A 41 6.02 -8.68 -7.50
CA PRO A 41 6.27 -7.23 -7.62
C PRO A 41 7.71 -6.86 -7.94
N HIS A 42 8.71 -7.50 -7.32
CA HIS A 42 10.12 -7.23 -7.60
C HIS A 42 10.53 -7.67 -9.01
N ILE A 43 10.01 -8.81 -9.49
CA ILE A 43 10.24 -9.29 -10.85
C ILE A 43 9.62 -8.32 -11.86
N ILE A 44 8.37 -7.89 -11.65
CA ILE A 44 7.67 -6.96 -12.53
C ILE A 44 8.39 -5.61 -12.57
N ALA A 45 8.79 -5.06 -11.43
CA ALA A 45 9.53 -3.80 -11.36
C ALA A 45 10.85 -3.88 -12.15
N SER A 46 11.61 -4.97 -11.98
CA SER A 46 12.88 -5.18 -12.68
C SER A 46 12.67 -5.39 -14.19
N ALA A 47 11.66 -6.17 -14.58
CA ALA A 47 11.30 -6.37 -15.98
C ALA A 47 10.87 -5.07 -16.66
N LEU A 48 10.12 -4.21 -15.96
CA LEU A 48 9.70 -2.91 -16.46
C LEU A 48 10.89 -1.97 -16.69
N VAL A 49 11.85 -1.92 -15.76
CA VAL A 49 13.10 -1.15 -15.93
C VAL A 49 13.89 -1.66 -17.12
N ASN A 50 14.06 -2.98 -17.24
CA ASN A 50 14.79 -3.59 -18.35
C ASN A 50 14.10 -3.33 -19.70
N LEU A 51 12.77 -3.37 -19.75
CA LEU A 51 12.00 -3.04 -20.95
C LEU A 51 12.22 -1.58 -21.37
N VAL A 52 12.15 -0.64 -20.43
CA VAL A 52 12.42 0.78 -20.72
C VAL A 52 13.84 0.96 -21.22
N SER A 53 14.83 0.33 -20.57
CA SER A 53 16.22 0.38 -21.04
C SER A 53 16.41 -0.20 -22.44
N MET A 54 15.63 -1.23 -22.81
CA MET A 54 15.69 -1.87 -24.13
C MET A 54 15.05 -1.01 -25.22
N LEU A 55 13.97 -0.30 -24.89
CA LEU A 55 13.22 0.54 -25.83
C LEU A 55 13.76 1.97 -25.92
N ASP A 56 14.61 2.38 -24.98
CA ASP A 56 15.16 3.73 -24.98
C ASP A 56 16.05 3.96 -26.21
N ASN A 57 16.05 5.21 -26.68
CA ASN A 57 16.85 5.59 -27.83
C ASN A 57 18.25 6.05 -27.37
N GLN A 58 19.13 6.32 -28.35
CA GLN A 58 20.49 6.82 -28.05
C GLN A 58 20.50 8.16 -27.29
N ALA A 59 19.42 8.93 -27.37
CA ALA A 59 19.27 10.20 -26.67
C ALA A 59 18.67 10.06 -25.26
N GLU A 60 18.41 8.82 -24.81
CA GLU A 60 17.88 8.49 -23.48
C GLU A 60 16.56 9.20 -23.14
N TYR A 61 15.65 9.36 -24.11
CA TYR A 61 14.40 10.07 -23.88
C TYR A 61 13.51 9.39 -22.84
N MET A 62 13.39 8.07 -22.84
CA MET A 62 12.56 7.37 -21.86
C MET A 62 13.12 7.53 -20.47
N LYS A 63 14.43 7.34 -20.29
CA LYS A 63 15.11 7.58 -19.01
C LYS A 63 14.99 9.03 -18.55
N THR A 64 15.02 9.99 -19.48
CA THR A 64 14.89 11.43 -19.16
C THR A 64 13.48 11.78 -18.66
N ILE A 65 12.42 11.24 -19.27
CA ILE A 65 11.03 11.53 -18.90
C ILE A 65 10.47 10.58 -17.84
N ALA A 66 11.20 9.52 -17.49
CA ALA A 66 10.84 8.57 -16.43
C ALA A 66 10.86 9.24 -15.05
N ALA A 67 9.84 10.04 -14.78
CA ALA A 67 9.64 10.81 -13.56
C ALA A 67 8.57 10.16 -12.66
N GLY A 68 8.54 10.61 -11.39
CA GLY A 68 7.51 10.31 -10.38
C GLY A 68 7.04 8.85 -10.40
N GLY A 69 5.86 8.63 -10.97
CA GLY A 69 5.18 7.33 -10.98
C GLY A 69 6.01 6.16 -11.51
N PHE A 70 6.87 6.36 -12.52
CA PHE A 70 7.77 5.28 -12.96
C PHE A 70 8.76 4.92 -11.86
N ARG A 71 9.45 5.94 -11.30
CA ARG A 71 10.44 5.75 -10.23
C ARG A 71 9.83 5.15 -8.97
N ASP A 72 8.59 5.52 -8.66
CA ASP A 72 7.87 5.01 -7.49
C ASP A 72 7.51 3.52 -7.65
N ILE A 73 6.94 3.15 -8.80
CA ILE A 73 6.58 1.75 -9.11
C ILE A 73 7.85 0.88 -9.21
N THR A 74 8.93 1.40 -9.77
CA THR A 74 10.18 0.64 -9.96
C THR A 74 11.19 0.81 -8.84
N ARG A 75 10.85 1.49 -7.73
CA ARG A 75 11.78 1.76 -6.62
C ARG A 75 12.47 0.49 -6.12
N ILE A 76 11.71 -0.60 -6.04
CA ILE A 76 12.17 -1.89 -5.53
C ILE A 76 13.10 -2.65 -6.50
N ALA A 77 13.17 -2.26 -7.77
CA ALA A 77 14.10 -2.85 -8.75
C ALA A 77 15.58 -2.53 -8.43
N SER A 78 15.85 -1.57 -7.54
CA SER A 78 17.20 -1.25 -7.06
C SER A 78 17.66 -2.15 -5.90
N SER A 79 16.90 -3.18 -5.56
CA SER A 79 17.24 -4.14 -4.50
C SER A 79 18.41 -5.06 -4.89
N SER A 80 19.02 -5.74 -3.91
CA SER A 80 20.17 -6.63 -4.11
C SER A 80 19.87 -7.75 -5.13
N PRO A 81 20.60 -7.81 -6.26
CA PRO A 81 20.40 -8.87 -7.25
C PRO A 81 20.69 -10.28 -6.70
N LEU A 82 21.71 -10.42 -5.84
CA LEU A 82 22.08 -11.70 -5.24
C LEU A 82 20.96 -12.25 -4.34
N MET A 83 20.36 -11.38 -3.52
CA MET A 83 19.26 -11.76 -2.64
C MET A 83 18.03 -12.18 -3.45
N TRP A 84 17.65 -11.39 -4.46
CA TRP A 84 16.49 -11.70 -5.28
C TRP A 84 16.68 -12.93 -6.16
N GLN A 85 17.90 -13.19 -6.63
CA GLN A 85 18.23 -14.47 -7.26
C GLN A 85 17.97 -15.64 -6.31
N GLN A 86 18.45 -15.57 -5.06
CA GLN A 86 18.26 -16.63 -4.07
C GLN A 86 16.77 -16.85 -3.75
N ILE A 87 16.02 -15.78 -3.49
CA ILE A 87 14.57 -15.84 -3.27
C ILE A 87 13.85 -16.52 -4.44
N CYS A 88 14.19 -16.14 -5.68
CA CYS A 88 13.61 -16.75 -6.87
C CYS A 88 13.95 -18.24 -7.02
N MET A 89 15.12 -18.68 -6.56
CA MET A 89 15.51 -20.09 -6.63
C MET A 89 14.86 -20.93 -5.51
N GLU A 90 14.72 -20.37 -4.31
CA GLU A 90 14.08 -21.01 -3.15
C GLU A 90 12.57 -21.17 -3.37
N ASN A 91 11.88 -20.12 -3.85
CA ASN A 91 10.43 -20.11 -4.00
C ASN A 91 9.97 -20.18 -5.47
N ARG A 92 10.72 -20.92 -6.30
CA ARG A 92 10.56 -20.95 -7.76
C ARG A 92 9.17 -21.35 -8.23
N GLU A 93 8.58 -22.36 -7.61
CA GLU A 93 7.29 -22.92 -8.05
C GLU A 93 6.14 -21.93 -7.86
N ASN A 94 5.98 -21.37 -6.65
CA ASN A 94 4.94 -20.38 -6.41
C ASN A 94 5.16 -19.14 -7.27
N ILE A 95 6.40 -18.66 -7.41
CA ILE A 95 6.73 -17.53 -8.27
C ILE A 95 6.34 -17.79 -9.72
N SER A 96 6.64 -18.98 -10.25
CA SER A 96 6.27 -19.34 -11.62
C SER A 96 4.76 -19.36 -11.81
N ASN A 97 4.02 -19.93 -10.84
CA ASN A 97 2.56 -20.01 -10.91
C ASN A 97 1.91 -18.61 -10.90
N VAL A 98 2.29 -17.74 -9.96
CA VAL A 98 1.73 -16.38 -9.91
C VAL A 98 2.16 -15.52 -11.09
N LEU A 99 3.36 -15.75 -11.63
CA LEU A 99 3.84 -15.07 -12.83
C LEU A 99 3.03 -15.47 -14.07
N ASP A 100 2.67 -16.75 -14.22
CA ASP A 100 1.81 -17.21 -15.30
C ASP A 100 0.43 -16.55 -15.26
N ASP A 101 -0.17 -16.42 -14.07
CA ASP A 101 -1.44 -15.71 -13.89
C ASP A 101 -1.32 -14.22 -14.23
N TYR A 102 -0.21 -13.57 -13.85
CA TYR A 102 0.06 -12.19 -14.25
C TYR A 102 0.23 -12.05 -15.77
N ILE A 103 0.93 -12.98 -16.42
CA ILE A 103 1.08 -13.01 -17.88
C ILE A 103 -0.29 -13.14 -18.57
N ARG A 104 -1.19 -13.98 -18.03
CA ARG A 104 -2.57 -14.10 -18.56
C ARG A 104 -3.33 -12.78 -18.47
N LEU A 105 -3.21 -12.05 -17.36
CA LEU A 105 -3.79 -10.71 -17.21
C LEU A 105 -3.21 -9.73 -18.24
N LEU A 106 -1.90 -9.76 -18.48
CA LEU A 106 -1.24 -8.93 -19.50
C LEU A 106 -1.73 -9.25 -20.93
N ILE A 107 -1.93 -10.52 -21.24
CA ILE A 107 -2.49 -10.95 -22.53
C ILE A 107 -3.93 -10.47 -22.67
N GLN A 108 -4.72 -10.57 -21.60
CA GLN A 108 -6.12 -10.15 -21.60
C GLN A 108 -6.25 -8.63 -21.80
N ILE A 109 -5.49 -7.82 -21.05
CA ILE A 109 -5.55 -6.35 -21.19
C ILE A 109 -5.06 -5.91 -22.57
N ARG A 110 -4.03 -6.58 -23.13
CA ARG A 110 -3.60 -6.36 -24.50
C ARG A 110 -4.74 -6.65 -25.49
N TYR A 111 -5.44 -7.77 -25.35
CA TYR A 111 -6.58 -8.10 -26.20
C TYR A 111 -7.67 -7.01 -26.13
N PHE A 112 -7.96 -6.49 -24.93
CA PHE A 112 -8.93 -5.41 -24.77
C PHE A 112 -8.51 -4.13 -25.49
N ILE A 113 -7.22 -3.75 -25.42
CA ILE A 113 -6.66 -2.60 -26.13
C ILE A 113 -6.73 -2.82 -27.65
N ASP A 114 -6.22 -3.95 -28.14
CA ASP A 114 -6.11 -4.25 -29.57
C ASP A 114 -7.49 -4.30 -30.26
N ASN A 115 -8.56 -4.59 -29.51
CA ASN A 115 -9.92 -4.74 -30.03
C ASN A 115 -10.89 -3.64 -29.56
N GLY A 116 -10.38 -2.54 -28.98
CA GLY A 116 -11.21 -1.40 -28.57
C GLY A 116 -12.32 -1.74 -27.58
N LYS A 117 -12.04 -2.65 -26.63
CA LYS A 117 -13.00 -3.15 -25.63
C LYS A 117 -13.14 -2.17 -24.45
N ASP A 118 -13.73 -1.00 -24.73
CA ASP A 118 -13.83 0.14 -23.80
C ASP A 118 -14.40 -0.25 -22.43
N GLN A 119 -15.54 -0.95 -22.39
CA GLN A 119 -16.17 -1.36 -21.13
C GLN A 119 -15.29 -2.32 -20.31
N GLN A 120 -14.59 -3.25 -20.97
CA GLN A 120 -13.70 -4.20 -20.31
C GLN A 120 -12.44 -3.51 -19.78
N LEU A 121 -11.92 -2.50 -20.49
CA LEU A 121 -10.82 -1.65 -20.02
C LEU A 121 -11.22 -0.90 -18.76
N TYR A 122 -12.40 -0.26 -18.77
CA TYR A 122 -12.93 0.42 -17.59
C TYR A 122 -13.03 -0.54 -16.41
N GLN A 123 -13.62 -1.73 -16.61
CA GLN A 123 -13.78 -2.71 -15.54
C GLN A 123 -12.44 -3.20 -14.98
N PHE A 124 -11.44 -3.41 -15.83
CA PHE A 124 -10.09 -3.81 -15.40
C PHE A 124 -9.48 -2.80 -14.43
N PHE A 125 -9.57 -1.50 -14.75
CA PHE A 125 -9.06 -0.44 -13.88
C PHE A 125 -9.93 -0.21 -12.63
N SER A 126 -11.27 -0.28 -12.76
CA SER A 126 -12.17 -0.15 -11.60
C SER A 126 -11.92 -1.24 -10.58
N ASN A 127 -11.84 -2.50 -11.01
CA ASN A 127 -11.56 -3.62 -10.11
C ASN A 127 -10.23 -3.45 -9.35
N SER A 128 -9.20 -2.96 -10.05
CA SER A 128 -7.90 -2.66 -9.46
C SER A 128 -7.99 -1.55 -8.40
N ARG A 129 -8.67 -0.44 -8.72
CA ARG A 129 -8.93 0.65 -7.78
C ARG A 129 -9.68 0.14 -6.55
N ASP A 130 -10.82 -0.52 -6.76
CA ASP A 130 -11.71 -0.94 -5.68
C ASP A 130 -11.00 -1.93 -4.72
N TYR A 131 -10.21 -2.87 -5.26
CA TYR A 131 -9.40 -3.77 -4.45
C TYR A 131 -8.26 -3.03 -3.74
N ARG A 132 -7.55 -2.12 -4.42
CA ARG A 132 -6.45 -1.35 -3.82
C ARG A 132 -6.94 -0.45 -2.69
N ASP A 133 -8.06 0.24 -2.89
CA ASP A 133 -8.61 1.15 -1.89
C ASP A 133 -9.09 0.37 -0.64
N SER A 134 -9.45 -0.91 -0.81
CA SER A 134 -9.76 -1.78 0.33
C SER A 134 -8.56 -2.11 1.23
N ILE A 135 -7.32 -1.99 0.72
CA ILE A 135 -6.08 -2.36 1.45
C ILE A 135 -5.79 -1.40 2.62
N ASP A 136 -6.42 -0.21 2.69
CA ASP A 136 -6.09 0.83 3.69
C ASP A 136 -7.29 1.45 4.45
N VAL A 137 -8.52 0.94 4.24
CA VAL A 137 -9.71 1.51 4.90
C VAL A 137 -10.06 0.78 6.20
N THR A 138 -9.71 -0.50 6.33
CA THR A 138 -10.01 -1.32 7.51
C THR A 138 -9.12 -2.56 7.49
N HIS A 139 -8.44 -2.87 8.61
CA HIS A 139 -7.68 -4.11 8.90
C HIS A 139 -6.13 -3.99 8.83
N ASN A 140 -5.47 -3.47 9.87
CA ASN A 140 -4.92 -4.32 10.94
C ASN A 140 -5.95 -5.27 11.59
N GLY A 141 -6.44 -6.22 10.81
CA GLY A 141 -7.55 -7.10 11.16
C GLY A 141 -7.12 -8.24 12.04
N LEU A 142 -6.95 -7.94 13.33
CA LEU A 142 -7.31 -8.91 14.36
C LEU A 142 -7.86 -8.27 15.65
N LEU A 143 -7.65 -6.97 15.92
CA LEU A 143 -8.34 -6.21 16.98
C LEU A 143 -8.07 -4.70 16.82
N SER A 144 -9.03 -3.91 16.34
CA SER A 144 -9.31 -2.52 16.76
C SER A 144 -10.32 -1.88 15.81
N LYS A 145 -11.31 -1.16 16.35
CA LYS A 145 -12.10 -0.20 15.57
C LYS A 145 -11.12 0.86 15.06
N SER A 146 -11.12 1.16 13.77
CA SER A 146 -10.30 2.23 13.22
C SER A 146 -10.85 3.57 13.73
N HIS A 147 -10.07 4.25 14.56
CA HIS A 147 -10.42 5.57 15.10
C HIS A 147 -9.92 6.64 14.14
N VAL A 148 -10.65 6.87 13.04
CA VAL A 148 -10.19 7.69 11.91
C VAL A 148 -11.10 8.90 11.71
N LEU A 149 -10.48 10.04 11.39
CA LEU A 149 -11.14 11.28 11.04
C LEU A 149 -10.67 11.78 9.68
N TYR A 150 -11.62 12.17 8.83
CA TYR A 150 -11.35 12.75 7.52
C TYR A 150 -11.73 14.22 7.57
N LEU A 151 -10.81 15.09 7.19
CA LEU A 151 -11.02 16.54 7.27
C LEU A 151 -10.58 17.22 5.98
N ASP A 152 -11.36 18.21 5.57
CA ASP A 152 -11.01 19.06 4.43
C ASP A 152 -9.86 19.99 4.80
N ILE A 153 -8.83 20.05 3.95
CA ILE A 153 -7.70 20.97 4.13
C ILE A 153 -7.38 21.71 2.83
N ALA A 154 -7.20 23.02 2.96
CA ALA A 154 -6.66 23.84 1.88
C ALA A 154 -5.21 23.42 1.58
N ASP A 155 -4.85 23.37 0.30
CA ASP A 155 -3.49 23.10 -0.17
C ASP A 155 -2.60 24.35 0.00
N GLU A 156 -2.30 24.67 1.26
CA GLU A 156 -1.49 25.82 1.66
C GLU A 156 -0.43 25.40 2.69
N ALA A 157 0.74 26.04 2.63
CA ALA A 157 1.81 25.81 3.58
C ALA A 157 1.34 26.04 5.04
N GLY A 158 1.60 25.06 5.91
CA GLY A 158 1.33 25.17 7.35
C GLY A 158 -0.04 24.68 7.82
N LYS A 159 -0.97 24.27 6.95
CA LYS A 159 -2.29 23.77 7.38
C LYS A 159 -2.20 22.48 8.20
N ILE A 160 -1.40 21.52 7.74
CA ILE A 160 -1.15 20.27 8.46
C ILE A 160 -0.50 20.54 9.82
N ALA A 161 0.49 21.43 9.86
CA ALA A 161 1.15 21.83 11.11
C ALA A 161 0.17 22.49 12.09
N THR A 162 -0.76 23.31 11.59
CA THR A 162 -1.79 23.96 12.40
C THR A 162 -2.70 22.92 13.05
N ILE A 163 -3.15 21.92 12.30
CA ILE A 163 -4.00 20.83 12.82
C ILE A 163 -3.23 19.98 13.84
N ALA A 164 -2.00 19.61 13.53
CA ALA A 164 -1.14 18.85 14.46
C ALA A 164 -0.91 19.64 15.77
N THR A 165 -0.70 20.96 15.68
CA THR A 165 -0.55 21.83 16.86
C THR A 165 -1.84 21.92 17.66
N ILE A 166 -2.99 22.08 16.99
CA ILE A 166 -4.32 22.10 17.63
C ILE A 166 -4.53 20.84 18.47
N LEU A 167 -4.27 19.67 17.91
CA LEU A 167 -4.45 18.38 18.60
C LEU A 167 -3.44 18.24 19.76
N ALA A 168 -2.19 18.61 19.54
CA ALA A 168 -1.14 18.54 20.55
C ALA A 168 -1.40 19.48 21.76
N MET A 169 -1.99 20.66 21.53
CA MET A 169 -2.34 21.60 22.62
C MET A 169 -3.38 21.02 23.59
N GLU A 170 -4.24 20.13 23.13
CA GLU A 170 -5.20 19.39 23.97
C GLU A 170 -4.69 17.98 24.34
N GLN A 171 -3.40 17.72 24.14
CA GLN A 171 -2.73 16.44 24.46
C GLN A 171 -3.29 15.23 23.70
N ILE A 172 -3.91 15.45 22.53
CA ILE A 172 -4.43 14.37 21.68
C ILE A 172 -3.32 13.82 20.80
N SER A 173 -2.99 12.54 20.96
CA SER A 173 -1.92 11.87 20.21
C SER A 173 -2.41 11.29 18.88
N ILE A 174 -1.66 11.57 17.81
CA ILE A 174 -1.94 11.06 16.46
C ILE A 174 -1.18 9.76 16.25
N LYS A 175 -1.89 8.71 15.84
CA LYS A 175 -1.31 7.42 15.44
C LYS A 175 -0.76 7.46 14.02
N ASN A 176 -1.51 8.04 13.09
CA ASN A 176 -1.10 8.19 11.70
C ASN A 176 -1.75 9.43 11.07
N ILE A 177 -1.07 10.04 10.10
CA ILE A 177 -1.56 11.20 9.38
C ILE A 177 -1.18 11.08 7.90
N GLY A 178 -2.14 11.29 7.01
CA GLY A 178 -1.92 11.14 5.57
C GLY A 178 -2.86 12.00 4.74
N ILE A 179 -2.41 12.41 3.57
CA ILE A 179 -3.25 13.10 2.58
C ILE A 179 -3.81 12.05 1.63
N ILE A 180 -5.12 12.05 1.46
CA ILE A 180 -5.80 11.24 0.45
C ILE A 180 -5.99 12.12 -0.77
N HIS A 181 -5.35 11.74 -1.86
CA HIS A 181 -5.59 12.32 -3.17
C HIS A 181 -6.67 11.51 -3.89
N ASN A 182 -7.93 11.88 -3.70
CA ASN A 182 -9.00 11.38 -4.53
C ASN A 182 -9.33 12.44 -5.60
N ARG A 183 -9.27 12.06 -6.87
CA ARG A 183 -9.51 12.95 -8.02
C ARG A 183 -10.95 13.47 -8.11
N GLU A 184 -11.86 12.96 -7.27
CA GLU A 184 -13.25 13.41 -7.18
C GLU A 184 -13.47 14.56 -6.17
N PHE A 185 -12.50 14.88 -5.31
CA PHE A 185 -12.58 16.00 -4.37
C PHE A 185 -11.59 17.11 -4.78
N GLU A 186 -12.08 18.34 -4.97
CA GLU A 186 -11.26 19.49 -5.41
C GLU A 186 -10.19 19.92 -4.39
N GLN A 187 -10.36 19.57 -3.11
CA GLN A 187 -9.45 19.88 -2.01
C GLN A 187 -8.90 18.60 -1.39
N GLY A 188 -7.64 18.63 -0.92
CA GLY A 188 -6.98 17.47 -0.35
C GLY A 188 -7.64 17.06 0.97
N VAL A 189 -8.03 15.80 1.11
CA VAL A 189 -8.60 15.29 2.36
C VAL A 189 -7.47 14.78 3.25
N LEU A 190 -7.35 15.32 4.46
CA LEU A 190 -6.42 14.82 5.46
C LEU A 190 -7.09 13.73 6.29
N LYS A 191 -6.50 12.54 6.29
CA LYS A 191 -6.86 11.40 7.15
C LYS A 191 -6.00 11.45 8.41
N ILE A 192 -6.63 11.47 9.57
CA ILE A 192 -5.96 11.36 10.88
C ILE A 192 -6.47 10.10 11.56
N GLU A 193 -5.55 9.25 11.99
CA GLU A 193 -5.83 8.06 12.79
C GLU A 193 -5.41 8.29 14.24
N PHE A 194 -6.26 7.88 15.18
CA PHE A 194 -6.06 7.97 16.61
C PHE A 194 -5.84 6.57 17.24
N TYR A 195 -5.28 6.55 18.45
CA TYR A 195 -5.03 5.30 19.17
C TYR A 195 -6.30 4.70 19.80
N ASP A 196 -7.28 5.54 20.13
CA ASP A 196 -8.48 5.17 20.88
C ASP A 196 -9.69 6.05 20.49
N SER A 197 -10.88 5.61 20.92
CA SER A 197 -12.15 6.29 20.60
C SER A 197 -12.32 7.62 21.30
N GLU A 198 -11.69 7.81 22.47
CA GLU A 198 -11.81 9.05 23.23
C GLU A 198 -11.07 10.18 22.52
N SER A 199 -9.85 9.89 22.06
CA SER A 199 -9.03 10.78 21.24
C SER A 199 -9.73 11.18 19.94
N LEU A 200 -10.44 10.25 19.29
CA LEU A 200 -11.24 10.55 18.10
C LEU A 200 -12.37 11.55 18.40
N GLU A 201 -13.17 11.29 19.42
CA GLU A 201 -14.32 12.15 19.78
C GLU A 201 -13.84 13.53 20.26
N GLN A 202 -12.78 13.58 21.08
CA GLN A 202 -12.16 14.84 21.50
C GLN A 202 -11.60 15.60 20.30
N GLY A 203 -10.89 14.92 19.40
CA GLY A 203 -10.33 15.50 18.19
C GLY A 203 -11.40 16.05 17.25
N LYS A 204 -12.49 15.30 17.05
CA LYS A 204 -13.66 15.72 16.25
C LYS A 204 -14.27 16.99 16.82
N ALA A 205 -14.66 16.98 18.10
CA ALA A 205 -15.27 18.13 18.75
C ALA A 205 -14.36 19.37 18.73
N LEU A 206 -13.05 19.18 18.90
CA LEU A 206 -12.06 20.26 18.89
C LEU A 206 -11.91 20.91 17.51
N LEU A 207 -11.88 20.10 16.46
CA LEU A 207 -11.73 20.55 15.07
C LEU A 207 -13.02 21.18 14.54
N GLU A 208 -14.20 20.63 14.86
CA GLU A 208 -15.50 21.24 14.55
C GLU A 208 -15.65 22.60 15.20
N LYS A 209 -15.25 22.76 16.47
CA LYS A 209 -15.26 24.04 17.18
C LYS A 209 -14.39 25.12 16.51
N ARG A 210 -13.41 24.71 15.70
CA ARG A 210 -12.52 25.59 14.92
C ARG A 210 -12.93 25.70 13.44
N ASN A 211 -14.13 25.25 13.09
CA ASN A 211 -14.73 25.30 11.76
C ASN A 211 -13.99 24.47 10.68
N TYR A 212 -13.32 23.38 11.08
CA TYR A 212 -12.89 22.38 10.10
C TYR A 212 -14.09 21.55 9.65
N ILE A 213 -14.16 21.25 8.35
CA ILE A 213 -15.17 20.36 7.78
C ILE A 213 -14.68 18.93 7.97
N ILE A 214 -15.48 18.11 8.65
CA ILE A 214 -15.17 16.72 8.94
C ILE A 214 -16.13 15.83 8.17
N TYR A 215 -15.59 14.84 7.47
CA TYR A 215 -16.37 13.83 6.77
C TYR A 215 -16.49 12.59 7.65
N GLU A 216 -17.70 12.06 7.74
CA GLU A 216 -17.92 10.72 8.31
C GLU A 216 -17.60 9.67 7.23
N PRO A 217 -17.02 8.52 7.63
CA PRO A 217 -16.77 7.41 6.72
C PRO A 217 -18.05 6.86 6.08
#